data_AF-A0A2D4ML47-F1
#
_entry.id   AF-A0A2D4ML47-F1
#
_cell.length_a   1.000
_cell.length_b   1.000
_cell.length_c   1.000
_cell.angle_alpha   90.00
_cell.angle_beta   90.00
_cell.angle_gamma   90.00
#
_symmetry.space_group_name_H-M   'P 1'
#
loop_
_entity.id
_entity.type
_entity.pdbx_description
1 polymer ?
#
loop_
_entity_poly.entity_id
_entity_poly.type
_entity_poly.pdbx_seq_one_letter_code
_entity_poly.pdbx_strand_id
1 'polypeptide(L)'
;QIFRGTEGWFRRNLEKMRNIYNQSEGLHTFQWMVSCELQGNKDKRGFLQYGYNGRTFITFDKETFTWVAPDPLAQITKRSWDADPAQSQYLNSYLEKGCIDWMRKYLSYGKETLLRTEPPVVTVTRRTEVEDGMETHVCWIHGFYPREIDA
;
A
#
# COMPACT_ATOMS: atom_id res chain seq x y z
N GLN A 1 -19.44 -13.25 -4.98
CA GLN A 1 -20.11 -13.00 -3.68
C GLN A 1 -19.21 -12.26 -2.68
N ILE A 2 -17.92 -12.60 -2.54
CA ILE A 2 -16.96 -11.96 -1.59
C ILE A 2 -16.91 -10.43 -1.71
N PHE A 3 -16.74 -9.89 -2.92
CA PHE A 3 -16.65 -8.44 -3.11
C PHE A 3 -17.93 -7.67 -2.76
N ARG A 4 -19.12 -8.27 -2.94
CA ARG A 4 -20.40 -7.64 -2.53
C ARG A 4 -20.53 -7.57 -1.01
N GLY A 5 -20.08 -8.61 -0.30
CA GLY A 5 -20.03 -8.58 1.18
C GLY A 5 -19.06 -7.52 1.69
N THR A 6 -17.92 -7.40 0.99
CA THR A 6 -16.88 -6.41 1.29
C THR A 6 -17.40 -4.98 1.14
N GLU A 7 -18.12 -4.68 0.06
CA GLU A 7 -18.76 -3.37 -0.16
C GLU A 7 -19.68 -2.96 1.01
N GLY A 8 -20.56 -3.88 1.45
CA GLY A 8 -21.43 -3.63 2.58
C GLY A 8 -20.67 -3.39 3.90
N TRP A 9 -19.53 -4.05 4.09
CA TRP A 9 -18.64 -3.84 5.23
C TRP A 9 -17.99 -2.45 5.19
N PHE A 10 -17.51 -2.00 4.02
CA PHE A 10 -16.93 -0.66 3.86
C PHE A 10 -17.96 0.43 4.15
N ARG A 11 -19.17 0.31 3.62
CA ARG A 11 -20.25 1.29 3.86
C ARG A 11 -20.55 1.45 5.35
N ARG A 12 -20.68 0.34 6.09
CA ARG A 12 -20.94 0.39 7.54
C ARG A 12 -19.77 1.00 8.32
N ASN A 13 -18.53 0.66 7.95
CA ASN A 13 -17.36 1.20 8.64
C ASN A 13 -17.13 2.69 8.32
N LEU A 14 -17.46 3.15 7.11
CA LEU A 14 -17.42 4.57 6.78
C LEU A 14 -18.37 5.38 7.68
N GLU A 15 -19.61 4.93 7.87
CA GLU A 15 -20.54 5.58 8.80
C GLU A 15 -20.06 5.51 10.26
N LYS A 16 -19.45 4.40 10.67
CA LYS A 16 -18.83 4.30 11.99
C LYS A 16 -17.70 5.32 12.17
N MET A 17 -16.86 5.53 11.16
CA MET A 17 -15.80 6.54 11.21
C MET A 17 -16.40 7.94 11.31
N ARG A 18 -17.40 8.26 10.49
CA ARG A 18 -18.10 9.56 10.57
C ARG A 18 -18.63 9.84 11.98
N ASN A 19 -19.22 8.84 12.63
CA ASN A 19 -19.69 8.98 14.01
C ASN A 19 -18.55 9.16 15.02
N ILE A 20 -17.47 8.37 14.92
CA ILE A 20 -16.30 8.48 15.81
C ILE A 20 -15.67 9.88 15.74
N TYR A 21 -15.65 10.49 14.55
CA TYR A 21 -15.08 11.81 14.31
C TYR A 21 -16.10 12.95 14.41
N ASN A 22 -17.36 12.67 14.79
CA ASN A 22 -18.47 13.64 14.84
C ASN A 22 -18.65 14.43 13.54
N GLN A 23 -18.61 13.74 12.40
CA GLN A 23 -18.71 14.33 11.06
C GLN A 23 -20.07 14.04 10.42
N SER A 24 -20.92 15.06 10.32
CA SER A 24 -22.30 14.95 9.80
C SER A 24 -22.42 15.27 8.31
N GLU A 25 -21.50 16.03 7.73
CA GLU A 25 -21.58 16.54 6.36
C GLU A 25 -20.24 16.41 5.62
N GLY A 26 -20.30 16.46 4.29
CA GLY A 26 -19.13 16.34 3.43
C GLY A 26 -18.86 14.93 2.92
N LEU A 27 -17.92 14.84 1.96
CA LEU A 27 -17.48 13.58 1.39
C LEU A 27 -16.31 13.04 2.23
N HIS A 28 -16.44 11.79 2.67
CA HIS A 28 -15.40 11.10 3.42
C HIS A 28 -14.98 9.81 2.71
N THR A 29 -13.74 9.40 2.94
CA THR A 29 -13.19 8.18 2.33
C THR A 29 -12.70 7.23 3.40
N PHE A 30 -12.96 5.93 3.20
CA PHE A 30 -12.42 4.85 4.01
C PHE A 30 -11.73 3.86 3.08
N GLN A 31 -10.43 3.68 3.27
CA GLN A 31 -9.56 2.95 2.37
C GLN A 31 -8.92 1.77 3.12
N TRP A 32 -8.64 0.70 2.40
CA TRP A 32 -8.02 -0.50 2.93
C TRP A 32 -6.92 -0.93 1.99
N MET A 33 -5.76 -1.24 2.54
CA MET A 33 -4.63 -1.77 1.81
C MET A 33 -4.13 -3.02 2.51
N VAL A 34 -4.01 -4.10 1.73
CA VAL A 34 -3.35 -5.35 2.13
C VAL A 34 -2.34 -5.67 1.06
N SER A 35 -1.09 -5.87 1.46
CA SER A 35 -0.02 -6.24 0.55
C SER A 35 1.01 -7.11 1.24
N CYS A 36 1.80 -7.78 0.42
CA CYS A 36 3.02 -8.43 0.84
C CYS A 36 4.10 -8.17 -0.20
N GLU A 37 5.33 -8.20 0.26
CA GLU A 37 6.51 -8.02 -0.57
C GLU A 37 7.48 -9.16 -0.29
N LEU A 38 8.19 -9.55 -1.34
CA LEU A 38 9.24 -10.55 -1.26
C LEU A 38 10.52 -9.94 -1.82
N GLN A 39 11.49 -9.67 -0.95
CA GLN A 39 12.80 -9.18 -1.35
C GLN A 39 13.77 -10.36 -1.44
N GLY A 40 14.20 -10.67 -2.66
CA GLY A 40 14.95 -11.89 -2.96
C GLY A 40 14.16 -13.16 -2.62
N ASN A 41 14.78 -14.13 -1.97
CA ASN A 41 14.13 -15.40 -1.60
C ASN A 41 13.82 -15.53 -0.11
N LYS A 42 14.12 -14.53 0.72
CA LYS A 42 14.14 -14.69 2.17
C LYS A 42 13.34 -13.64 2.93
N ASP A 43 13.43 -12.36 2.56
CA ASP A 43 12.77 -11.32 3.32
C ASP A 43 11.32 -11.15 2.84
N LYS A 44 10.39 -11.27 3.78
CA LYS A 44 8.95 -11.24 3.54
C LYS A 44 8.34 -10.13 4.38
N ARG A 45 7.85 -9.10 3.70
CA ARG A 45 7.12 -8.01 4.35
C ARG A 45 5.63 -8.15 4.04
N GLY A 46 4.80 -7.65 4.94
CA GLY A 46 3.35 -7.77 4.86
C GLY A 46 2.73 -6.60 5.57
N PHE A 47 1.79 -5.96 4.91
CA PHE A 47 1.21 -4.70 5.34
C PHE A 47 -0.31 -4.84 5.31
N LEU A 48 -0.94 -4.35 6.35
CA LEU A 48 -2.38 -4.26 6.46
C LEU A 48 -2.71 -2.94 7.15
N GLN A 49 -3.36 -2.04 6.44
CA GLN A 49 -3.69 -0.71 6.95
C GLN A 49 -5.04 -0.24 6.46
N TYR A 50 -5.68 0.58 7.28
CA TYR A 50 -6.85 1.35 6.90
C TYR A 50 -6.53 2.83 6.96
N GLY A 51 -7.07 3.57 5.99
CA GLY A 51 -6.99 5.01 5.90
C GLY A 51 -8.37 5.66 5.99
N TYR A 52 -8.44 6.82 6.61
CA TYR A 52 -9.63 7.66 6.65
C TYR A 52 -9.29 9.07 6.17
N ASN A 53 -10.03 9.58 5.19
CA ASN A 53 -9.76 10.88 4.54
C ASN A 53 -8.30 11.05 4.09
N GLY A 54 -7.72 9.99 3.50
CA GLY A 54 -6.35 9.97 2.99
C GLY A 54 -5.24 9.90 4.05
N ARG A 55 -5.57 9.80 5.34
CA ARG A 55 -4.61 9.66 6.44
C ARG A 55 -4.65 8.25 7.02
N THR A 56 -3.52 7.78 7.54
CA THR A 56 -3.46 6.50 8.26
C THR A 56 -4.39 6.54 9.46
N PHE A 57 -5.36 5.62 9.47
CA PHE A 57 -6.32 5.47 10.57
C PHE A 57 -5.87 4.40 11.54
N ILE A 58 -5.53 3.21 11.04
CA ILE A 58 -5.04 2.09 11.86
C ILE A 58 -4.19 1.14 11.00
N THR A 59 -3.11 0.60 11.55
CA THR A 59 -2.20 -0.35 10.89
C THR A 59 -2.07 -1.63 11.71
N PHE A 60 -1.87 -2.77 11.06
CA PHE A 60 -1.63 -4.02 11.76
C PHE A 60 -0.13 -4.22 12.00
N ASP A 61 0.25 -4.45 13.25
CA ASP A 61 1.58 -4.87 13.64
C ASP A 61 1.63 -6.39 13.67
N LYS A 62 2.35 -6.95 12.70
CA LYS A 62 2.52 -8.40 12.53
C LYS A 62 3.40 -9.04 13.60
N GLU A 63 4.29 -8.28 14.25
CA GLU A 63 5.21 -8.81 15.25
C GLU A 63 4.49 -9.05 16.57
N THR A 64 3.59 -8.13 16.92
CA THR A 64 2.80 -8.21 18.15
C THR A 64 1.39 -8.77 17.96
N PHE A 65 0.95 -8.94 16.71
CA PHE A 65 -0.40 -9.40 16.34
C PHE A 65 -1.49 -8.45 16.85
N THR A 66 -1.15 -7.16 16.94
CA THR A 66 -2.05 -6.10 17.41
C THR A 66 -2.18 -4.98 16.41
N TRP A 67 -3.18 -4.13 16.58
CA TRP A 67 -3.36 -2.95 15.77
C TRP A 67 -2.63 -1.74 16.35
N VAL A 68 -2.18 -0.81 15.52
CA VAL A 68 -1.55 0.45 15.92
C VAL A 68 -2.41 1.59 15.40
N ALA A 69 -2.93 2.39 16.32
CA ALA A 69 -3.82 3.52 16.06
C ALA A 69 -3.10 4.83 16.43
N PRO A 70 -2.57 5.59 15.45
CA PRO A 70 -1.87 6.85 15.73
C PRO A 70 -2.82 7.95 16.22
N ASP A 71 -4.10 7.87 15.88
CA ASP A 71 -5.13 8.80 16.30
C ASP A 71 -5.80 8.33 17.61
N PRO A 72 -5.93 9.20 18.65
CA PRO A 72 -6.67 8.88 19.86
C PRO A 72 -8.10 8.37 19.63
N LEU A 73 -8.82 8.90 18.63
CA LEU A 73 -10.17 8.46 18.31
C LEU A 73 -10.18 7.06 17.66
N ALA A 74 -9.12 6.70 16.93
CA ALA A 74 -8.96 5.37 16.35
C ALA A 74 -8.70 4.26 17.39
N GLN A 75 -8.30 4.63 18.62
CA GLN A 75 -8.08 3.68 19.72
C GLN A 75 -9.34 2.88 20.09
N ILE A 76 -10.53 3.45 19.86
CA ILE A 76 -11.80 2.74 20.06
C ILE A 76 -11.88 1.52 19.12
N THR A 77 -11.50 1.71 17.85
CA THR A 77 -11.46 0.62 16.88
C THR A 77 -10.34 -0.36 17.19
N LYS A 78 -9.14 0.11 17.57
CA LYS A 78 -8.03 -0.74 18.02
C LYS A 78 -8.47 -1.72 19.11
N ARG A 79 -9.05 -1.22 20.21
CA ARG A 79 -9.51 -2.07 21.33
C ARG A 79 -10.53 -3.12 20.88
N SER A 80 -11.45 -2.74 19.98
CA SER A 80 -12.45 -3.66 19.44
C SER A 80 -11.85 -4.75 18.57
N TRP A 81 -10.80 -4.46 17.80
CA TRP A 81 -10.18 -5.42 16.89
C TRP A 81 -9.13 -6.28 17.57
N ASP A 82 -8.38 -5.73 18.54
CA ASP A 82 -7.44 -6.48 19.37
C ASP A 82 -8.13 -7.48 20.31
N ALA A 83 -9.43 -7.29 20.58
CA ALA A 83 -10.22 -8.21 21.38
C ALA A 83 -10.51 -9.56 20.68
N ASP A 84 -10.18 -9.69 19.38
CA ASP A 84 -10.32 -10.92 18.61
C ASP A 84 -8.95 -11.47 18.18
N PRO A 85 -8.25 -12.22 19.06
CA PRO A 85 -6.93 -12.75 18.76
C PRO A 85 -6.95 -13.81 17.64
N ALA A 86 -8.08 -14.50 17.44
CA ALA A 86 -8.22 -15.47 16.36
C ALA A 86 -8.19 -14.77 15.00
N GLN A 87 -8.87 -13.62 14.88
CA GLN A 87 -8.81 -12.78 13.69
C GLN A 87 -7.40 -12.24 13.45
N SER A 88 -6.69 -11.76 14.47
CA SER A 88 -5.31 -11.30 14.33
C SER A 88 -4.36 -12.40 13.84
N GLN A 89 -4.49 -13.62 14.38
CA GLN A 89 -3.69 -14.77 13.92
C GLN A 89 -3.99 -15.13 12.46
N TYR A 90 -5.27 -15.09 12.06
CA TYR A 90 -5.66 -15.32 10.68
C TYR A 90 -5.05 -14.29 9.73
N LEU A 91 -5.11 -13.00 10.09
CA LEU A 91 -4.54 -11.91 9.31
C LEU A 91 -3.02 -12.08 9.16
N ASN A 92 -2.32 -12.42 10.25
CA ASN A 92 -0.89 -12.64 10.17
C ASN A 92 -0.54 -13.83 9.25
N SER A 93 -1.25 -14.96 9.40
CA SER A 93 -1.07 -16.14 8.54
C SER A 93 -1.31 -15.82 7.05
N TYR A 94 -2.31 -14.99 6.76
CA TYR A 94 -2.53 -14.49 5.41
C TYR A 94 -1.36 -13.64 4.91
N LEU A 95 -0.84 -12.71 5.71
CA LEU A 95 0.26 -11.83 5.31
C LEU A 95 1.59 -12.58 5.11
N GLU A 96 1.91 -13.57 5.95
CA GLU A 96 3.18 -14.32 5.89
C GLU A 96 3.21 -15.41 4.82
N LYS A 97 2.05 -16.00 4.54
CA LYS A 97 1.92 -17.18 3.68
C LYS A 97 0.94 -16.96 2.55
N GLY A 98 -0.33 -16.68 2.86
CA GLY A 98 -1.40 -16.62 1.87
C GLY A 98 -1.10 -15.63 0.74
N CYS A 99 -0.74 -14.40 1.09
CA CYS A 99 -0.39 -13.35 0.14
C CYS A 99 0.85 -13.71 -0.69
N ILE A 100 1.89 -14.25 -0.05
CA ILE A 100 3.14 -14.66 -0.73
C ILE A 100 2.88 -15.79 -1.73
N ASP A 101 2.05 -16.77 -1.36
CA ASP A 101 1.70 -17.88 -2.24
C ASP A 101 0.91 -17.39 -3.46
N TRP A 102 -0.03 -16.46 -3.26
CA TRP A 102 -0.73 -15.80 -4.38
C TRP A 102 0.22 -15.01 -5.27
N MET A 103 1.13 -14.22 -4.69
CA MET A 103 2.12 -13.46 -5.44
C MET A 103 3.00 -14.37 -6.30
N ARG A 104 3.55 -15.45 -5.74
CA ARG A 104 4.35 -16.43 -6.51
C ARG A 104 3.57 -17.07 -7.65
N LYS A 105 2.28 -17.36 -7.43
CA LYS A 105 1.38 -17.89 -8.46
C LYS A 105 1.14 -16.88 -9.59
N TYR A 106 0.91 -15.61 -9.27
CA TYR A 106 0.73 -14.59 -10.30
C TYR A 106 2.04 -14.26 -11.04
N LEU A 107 3.18 -14.31 -10.35
CA LEU A 107 4.50 -14.19 -10.99
C LEU A 107 4.77 -15.34 -11.97
N SER A 108 4.33 -16.57 -11.66
CA SER A 108 4.49 -17.68 -12.60
C SER A 108 3.60 -17.52 -13.84
N TYR A 109 2.40 -16.95 -13.70
CA TYR A 109 1.50 -16.66 -14.83
C TYR A 109 2.01 -15.51 -15.70
N GLY A 110 2.56 -14.47 -15.09
CA GLY A 110 3.00 -13.26 -15.77
C GLY A 110 4.50 -13.18 -16.01
N LYS A 111 5.24 -14.30 -15.94
CA LYS A 111 6.71 -14.33 -15.87
C LYS A 111 7.37 -13.44 -16.93
N GLU A 112 7.00 -13.61 -18.19
CA GLU A 112 7.58 -12.88 -19.33
C GLU A 112 7.32 -11.36 -19.25
N THR A 113 6.20 -10.94 -18.67
CA THR A 113 5.88 -9.52 -18.54
C THR A 113 6.46 -8.92 -17.25
N LEU A 114 6.30 -9.61 -16.12
CA LEU A 114 6.60 -9.08 -14.79
C LEU A 114 8.09 -9.15 -14.45
N LEU A 115 8.83 -10.13 -15.00
CA LEU A 115 10.25 -10.34 -14.73
C LEU A 115 11.16 -9.93 -15.90
N ARG A 116 10.63 -9.23 -16.91
CA ARG A 116 11.47 -8.69 -17.99
C ARG A 116 12.34 -7.56 -17.46
N THR A 117 13.44 -7.32 -18.15
CA THR A 117 14.30 -6.16 -17.95
C THR A 117 14.51 -5.50 -19.29
N GLU A 118 14.13 -4.23 -19.40
CA GLU A 118 14.35 -3.40 -20.57
C GLU A 118 15.30 -2.27 -20.16
N PRO A 119 16.48 -2.14 -20.79
CA PRO A 119 17.44 -1.11 -20.44
C PRO A 119 16.94 0.29 -20.84
N PRO A 120 17.33 1.34 -20.11
CA PRO A 120 16.91 2.71 -20.43
C PRO A 120 17.56 3.23 -21.71
N VAL A 121 16.74 3.95 -22.48
CA VAL A 121 17.21 4.87 -23.51
C VAL A 121 17.55 6.18 -22.81
N VAL A 122 18.80 6.61 -22.96
CA VAL A 122 19.33 7.82 -22.32
C VAL A 122 19.68 8.86 -23.37
N THR A 123 19.14 10.06 -23.22
CA THR A 123 19.46 11.21 -24.08
C THR A 123 19.88 12.40 -23.22
N VAL A 124 21.08 12.94 -23.46
CA VAL A 124 21.56 14.14 -22.79
C VAL A 124 21.39 15.34 -23.70
N THR A 125 20.72 16.37 -23.21
CA THR A 125 20.51 17.63 -23.92
C THR A 125 21.15 18.78 -23.15
N ARG A 126 21.67 19.77 -23.86
CA ARG A 126 22.18 21.02 -23.30
C ARG A 126 21.16 22.12 -23.53
N ARG A 127 20.89 22.91 -22.50
CA ARG A 127 20.14 24.17 -22.59
C ARG A 127 21.03 25.29 -22.07
N THR A 128 21.02 26.41 -22.75
CA THR A 128 21.69 27.63 -22.27
C THR A 128 20.60 28.65 -21.97
N GLU A 129 20.59 29.14 -20.74
CA GLU A 129 19.64 30.17 -20.32
C GLU A 129 19.99 31.50 -20.98
N VAL A 130 18.96 32.16 -21.51
CA VAL A 130 19.14 33.37 -22.33
C VAL A 130 19.50 34.59 -21.45
N GLU A 131 19.09 34.59 -20.18
CA GLU A 131 19.26 35.75 -19.29
C GLU A 131 20.69 35.88 -18.73
N ASP A 132 21.30 34.78 -18.27
CA ASP A 132 22.60 34.78 -17.60
C ASP A 132 23.66 33.93 -18.30
N GLY A 133 23.31 33.26 -19.41
CA GLY A 133 24.20 32.38 -20.14
C GLY A 133 24.51 31.06 -19.42
N MET A 134 23.80 30.74 -18.35
CA MET A 134 24.02 29.52 -17.57
C MET A 134 23.72 28.28 -18.43
N GLU A 135 24.62 27.29 -18.36
CA GLU A 135 24.46 26.02 -19.07
C GLU A 135 23.82 24.97 -18.16
N THR A 136 22.65 24.48 -18.56
CA THR A 136 21.93 23.40 -17.89
C THR A 136 21.98 22.14 -18.75
N HIS A 137 22.47 21.04 -18.18
CA HIS A 137 22.39 19.72 -18.80
C HIS A 137 21.15 18.97 -18.29
N VAL A 138 20.36 18.42 -19.22
CA VAL A 138 19.16 17.62 -18.91
C VAL A 138 19.35 16.21 -19.43
N CYS A 139 19.31 15.23 -18.52
CA CYS A 139 19.35 13.80 -18.82
C CYS A 139 17.93 13.24 -18.88
N TRP A 140 17.51 12.77 -20.06
CA TRP A 140 16.24 12.09 -20.29
C TRP A 140 16.47 10.58 -20.25
N ILE A 141 15.69 9.88 -19.43
CA ILE A 141 15.74 8.43 -19.26
C ILE A 141 14.33 7.91 -19.55
N HIS A 142 14.17 7.05 -20.55
CA HIS A 142 12.86 6.51 -20.94
C HIS A 142 12.96 5.12 -21.58
N GLY A 143 11.82 4.47 -21.82
CA GLY A 143 11.76 3.18 -22.52
C GLY A 143 12.34 1.98 -21.75
N PHE A 144 12.34 2.04 -20.41
CA PHE A 144 12.84 0.97 -19.55
C PHE A 144 11.75 0.33 -18.68
N TYR A 145 12.07 -0.86 -18.18
CA TYR A 145 11.30 -1.60 -17.19
C TYR A 145 12.25 -2.47 -16.36
N PRO A 146 12.05 -2.63 -15.03
CA PRO A 146 10.98 -2.05 -14.20
C PRO A 146 11.15 -0.54 -13.98
N ARG A 147 10.22 0.09 -13.26
CA ARG A 147 10.23 1.55 -13.03
C ARG A 147 11.41 1.98 -12.15
N GLU A 148 11.82 1.11 -11.23
CA GLU A 148 12.95 1.32 -10.34
C GLU A 148 14.25 1.29 -11.13
N ILE A 149 15.07 2.33 -10.98
CA ILE A 149 16.41 2.46 -11.59
C ILE A 149 17.37 2.94 -10.51
N ASP A 150 18.55 2.32 -10.44
CA ASP A 150 19.65 2.85 -9.63
C ASP A 150 20.26 4.04 -10.38
N ALA A 151 20.18 5.23 -9.78
CA ALA A 151 20.70 6.48 -10.32
C ALA A 151 22.14 6.75 -9.86
#